data_AF-A0A450TTQ8-F1
#
_entry.id   AF-A0A450TTQ8-F1
#
_cell.length_a   1.000
_cell.length_b   1.000
_cell.length_c   1.000
_cell.angle_alpha   90.00
_cell.angle_beta   90.00
_cell.angle_gamma   90.00
#
_symmetry.space_group_name_H-M   'P 1'
#
loop_
_entity.id
_entity.type
_entity.pdbx_description
1 polymer ?
#
loop_
_entity_poly.entity_id
_entity_poly.type
_entity_poly.pdbx_seq_one_letter_code
_entity_poly.pdbx_strand_id
1 'polypeptide(L)' 'RRFHPLPDGITQRIHTADPNTIGTWADRILDAKSLDEVFWE' A
#
# COMPACT_ATOMS: atom_id res chain seq x y z
N ARG A 1 -16.02 -4.32 0.09
CA ARG A 1 -14.60 -4.25 0.51
C ARG A 1 -13.93 -3.19 -0.34
N ARG A 2 -13.27 -2.18 0.25
CA ARG A 2 -12.65 -1.05 -0.49
C ARG A 2 -11.40 -1.50 -1.24
N PHE A 3 -10.68 -2.46 -0.66
CA PHE A 3 -9.51 -3.07 -1.26
C PHE A 3 -9.86 -4.47 -1.80
N HIS A 4 -9.51 -4.69 -3.06
CA HIS A 4 -9.52 -5.99 -3.72
C HIS A 4 -8.38 -6.86 -3.14
N PRO A 5 -8.35 -8.18 -3.40
CA PRO A 5 -7.18 -9.00 -3.05
C PRO A 5 -5.88 -8.34 -3.52
N LEU A 6 -4.84 -8.41 -2.68
CA LEU A 6 -3.55 -7.84 -3.03
C LEU A 6 -3.02 -8.52 -4.30
N PRO A 7 -2.62 -7.73 -5.32
CA PRO A 7 -1.87 -8.27 -6.46
C PRO A 7 -0.55 -8.86 -5.97
N ASP A 8 -0.10 -9.98 -6.56
CA ASP A 8 1.13 -10.68 -6.14
C ASP A 8 2.37 -9.77 -6.14
N GLY A 9 2.43 -8.78 -7.05
CA GLY A 9 3.52 -7.80 -7.12
C GLY A 9 3.58 -6.81 -5.94
N ILE A 10 2.47 -6.57 -5.24
CA ILE A 10 2.42 -5.66 -4.09
C ILE A 10 3.03 -6.33 -2.85
N THR A 11 2.80 -7.63 -2.66
CA THR A 11 3.38 -8.39 -1.54
C THR A 11 4.90 -8.27 -1.54
N GLN A 12 5.54 -8.40 -2.70
CA GLN A 12 6.99 -8.24 -2.82
C GLN A 12 7.44 -6.81 -2.48
N ARG A 13 6.70 -5.78 -2.94
CA ARG A 13 6.99 -4.37 -2.60
C ARG A 13 6.92 -4.12 -1.09
N ILE A 14 5.94 -4.71 -0.40
CA ILE A 14 5.81 -4.59 1.07
C ILE A 14 7.02 -5.20 1.78
N HIS A 15 7.49 -6.37 1.34
CA HIS A 15 8.65 -7.02 1.94
C HIS A 15 9.97 -6.30 1.69
N THR A 16 10.10 -5.55 0.59
CA THR A 16 11.31 -4.78 0.25
C THR A 16 11.25 -3.32 0.66
N ALA A 17 10.10 -2.83 1.14
CA ALA A 17 9.92 -1.42 1.45
C ALA A 17 10.61 -1.02 2.76
N ASP A 18 11.20 0.17 2.76
CA ASP A 18 11.71 0.80 3.97
C ASP A 18 10.59 1.07 5.00
N PRO A 19 10.90 1.01 6.30
CA PRO A 19 9.93 1.28 7.36
C PRO A 19 9.23 2.65 7.24
N ASN A 20 9.95 3.66 6.74
CA ASN A 20 9.38 4.99 6.48
C ASN A 20 8.28 4.92 5.41
N THR A 21 8.54 4.21 4.32
CA THR A 21 7.59 4.02 3.22
C THR A 21 6.34 3.28 3.69
N ILE A 22 6.51 2.24 4.52
CA ILE A 22 5.40 1.53 5.16
C ILE A 22 4.57 2.49 6.03
N GLY A 23 5.22 3.38 6.78
CA GLY A 23 4.54 4.42 7.56
C GLY A 23 3.68 5.35 6.70
N THR A 24 4.21 5.81 5.56
CA THR A 24 3.47 6.63 4.61
C THR A 24 2.26 5.90 4.02
N TRP A 25 2.40 4.63 3.66
CA TRP A 25 1.29 3.83 3.16
C TRP A 25 0.21 3.60 4.23
N ALA A 26 0.61 3.39 5.49
CA ALA A 26 -0.32 3.23 6.60
C ALA A 26 -1.18 4.48 6.82
N ASP A 27 -0.58 5.68 6.71
CA ASP A 27 -1.30 6.95 6.78
C ASP A 27 -2.30 7.09 5.62
N ARG A 28 -1.84 6.81 4.39
CA ARG A 28 -2.68 6.87 3.18
C ARG A 28 -3.82 5.87 3.17
N ILE A 29 -3.70 4.73 3.86
CA ILE A 29 -4.74 3.69 3.91
C ILE A 29 -6.07 4.22 4.49
N LEU A 30 -6.01 5.26 5.33
CA LEU A 30 -7.18 5.87 5.96
C LEU A 30 -8.04 6.64 4.95
N ASP A 31 -7.38 7.38 4.04
CA ASP A 31 -8.05 8.27 3.09
C ASP A 31 -8.22 7.64 1.70
N ALA A 32 -7.30 6.77 1.30
CA ALA A 32 -7.22 6.19 -0.03
C ALA A 32 -8.48 5.40 -0.42
N LYS A 33 -8.89 5.57 -1.67
CA LYS A 33 -10.05 4.88 -2.27
C LYS A 33 -9.65 3.56 -2.92
N SER A 34 -8.37 3.37 -3.21
CA SER A 34 -7.82 2.22 -3.95
C SER A 34 -6.42 1.85 -3.45
N LEU A 35 -5.99 0.59 -3.67
CA LEU A 35 -4.63 0.17 -3.33
C LEU A 35 -3.57 0.96 -4.13
N ASP A 36 -3.87 1.33 -5.37
CA ASP A 36 -2.97 2.16 -6.19
C ASP A 36 -2.68 3.53 -5.53
N GLU A 37 -3.67 4.15 -4.88
CA GLU A 37 -3.48 5.41 -4.15
C GLU A 37 -2.65 5.22 -2.87
N VAL A 38 -2.76 4.05 -2.23
CA VAL A 38 -1.96 3.70 -1.05
C VAL A 38 -0.48 3.56 -1.44
N PHE A 39 -0.22 2.79 -2.51
CA PHE A 39 1.13 2.42 -2.96
C PHE A 39 1.72 3.36 -4.01
N TRP A 40 1.11 4.52 -4.23
CA TRP A 40 1.62 5.59 -5.09
C TRP A 40 2.95 6.14 -4.52
N GLU A 41 3.86 6.65 -5.36
CA GLU A 41 5.11 7.29 -4.91
C GLU A 41 4.99 8.82 -4.98
#